data_AF-A0A7C2C398-F1
#
_entry.id   AF-A0A7C2C398-F1
#
_cell.length_a   1.000
_cell.length_b   1.000
_cell.length_c   1.000
_cell.angle_alpha   90.00
_cell.angle_beta   90.00
_cell.angle_gamma   90.00
#
_symmetry.space_group_name_H-M   'P 1'
#
loop_
_entity.id
_entity.type
_entity.pdbx_description
1 polymer ?
#
loop_
_entity_poly.entity_id
_entity_poly.type
_entity_poly.pdbx_seq_one_letter_code
_entity_poly.pdbx_strand_id
1 'polypeptide(L)'
;DPRETQLDALYSRGRTELDFKKRVEIGYRMQEIEASLLPVIYIAGPNYHPAWNNRLGGEHPDAIISSIWGSREVELTYIKK
;
A
#
# COMPACT_ATOMS: atom_id res chain seq x y z
N ASP A 1 -6.02 2.03 -25.36
CA ASP A 1 -6.17 3.51 -25.37
C ASP A 1 -4.79 4.16 -25.22
N PRO A 2 -4.42 5.24 -25.94
CA PRO A 2 -3.11 5.91 -25.75
C PRO A 2 -2.78 6.28 -24.29
N ARG A 3 -3.81 6.50 -23.46
CA ARG A 3 -3.68 6.75 -22.02
C ARG A 3 -3.21 5.52 -21.23
N GLU A 4 -3.54 4.31 -21.66
CA GLU A 4 -3.03 3.06 -21.05
C GLU A 4 -1.53 2.90 -21.33
N THR A 5 -1.08 3.20 -22.55
CA THR A 5 0.34 3.21 -22.91
C THR A 5 1.10 4.31 -22.13
N GLN A 6 0.46 5.44 -21.87
CA GLN A 6 1.03 6.50 -21.02
C GLN A 6 1.23 6.05 -19.57
N LEU A 7 0.30 5.24 -19.04
CA LEU A 7 0.40 4.73 -17.67
C LEU A 7 1.60 3.79 -17.49
N ASP A 8 1.87 2.91 -18.46
CA ASP A 8 3.06 2.04 -18.46
C ASP A 8 4.38 2.83 -18.50
N ALA A 9 4.43 3.88 -19.32
CA ALA A 9 5.59 4.78 -19.38
C ALA A 9 5.82 5.53 -18.05
N LEU A 10 4.75 6.01 -17.41
CA LEU A 10 4.81 6.66 -16.10
C LEU A 10 5.23 5.68 -15.01
N TYR A 11 4.70 4.45 -15.01
CA TYR A 11 5.10 3.39 -14.10
C TYR A 11 6.61 3.10 -14.21
N SER A 12 7.10 2.90 -15.43
CA SER A 12 8.52 2.66 -15.70
C SER A 12 9.41 3.83 -15.24
N ARG A 13 8.98 5.07 -15.47
CA ARG A 13 9.70 6.27 -15.01
C ARG A 13 9.69 6.41 -13.50
N GLY A 14 8.56 6.17 -12.84
CA GLY A 14 8.44 6.24 -11.38
C GLY A 14 9.29 5.21 -10.65
N ARG A 15 9.66 4.10 -11.31
CA ARG A 15 10.60 3.11 -10.77
C ARG A 15 12.06 3.56 -10.79
N THR A 16 12.43 4.44 -11.73
CA THR A 16 13.81 4.90 -11.90
C THR A 16 14.03 6.33 -11.37
N GLU A 17 12.96 7.06 -11.00
CA GLU A 17 13.04 8.37 -10.38
C GLU A 17 13.48 8.28 -8.91
N LEU A 18 14.59 8.95 -8.59
CA LEU A 18 15.20 8.96 -7.26
C LEU A 18 14.76 10.17 -6.42
N ASP A 19 14.30 11.25 -7.05
CA ASP A 19 13.70 12.37 -6.33
C ASP A 19 12.31 11.99 -5.83
N PHE A 20 12.17 11.98 -4.50
CA PHE A 20 10.92 11.57 -3.86
C PHE A 20 9.72 12.42 -4.28
N LYS A 21 9.87 13.74 -4.38
CA LYS A 21 8.76 14.64 -4.71
C LYS A 21 8.31 14.40 -6.15
N LYS A 22 9.24 14.28 -7.08
CA LYS A 22 8.93 13.95 -8.48
C LYS A 22 8.28 12.58 -8.61
N ARG A 23 8.74 11.59 -7.85
CA ARG A 23 8.15 10.25 -7.84
C ARG A 23 6.70 10.27 -7.35
N VAL A 24 6.40 11.06 -6.32
CA VAL A 24 5.03 11.27 -5.83
C VAL A 24 4.15 11.94 -6.90
N GLU A 25 4.65 12.97 -7.58
CA GLU A 25 3.93 13.64 -8.68
C GLU A 25 3.61 12.69 -9.83
N ILE A 26 4.54 11.80 -10.19
CA ILE A 26 4.30 10.73 -11.19
C ILE A 26 3.15 9.82 -10.72
N GLY A 27 3.14 9.43 -9.44
CA GLY A 27 2.08 8.62 -8.85
C GLY A 27 0.70 9.28 -8.92
N TYR A 28 0.61 10.57 -8.58
CA TYR A 28 -0.65 11.32 -8.72
C TYR A 28 -1.12 11.37 -10.17
N ARG A 29 -0.21 11.57 -11.12
CA ARG A 29 -0.58 11.61 -12.53
C ARG A 29 -1.11 10.26 -13.02
N MET A 30 -0.55 9.15 -12.53
CA MET A 30 -1.08 7.82 -12.83
C MET A 30 -2.50 7.65 -12.28
N GLN A 31 -2.75 8.05 -11.03
CA GLN A 31 -4.07 7.98 -10.40
C GLN A 31 -5.13 8.82 -11.14
N GLU A 32 -4.76 10.01 -11.63
CA GLU A 32 -5.66 10.84 -12.47
C GLU A 32 -6.08 10.12 -13.77
N ILE A 33 -5.12 9.45 -14.41
CA ILE A 33 -5.38 8.68 -15.64
C ILE A 33 -6.29 7.48 -15.34
N GLU A 34 -6.00 6.72 -14.28
CA GLU A 34 -6.85 5.58 -13.87
C GLU A 34 -8.27 6.03 -13.52
N ALA A 35 -8.43 7.10 -12.74
CA ALA A 35 -9.73 7.64 -12.39
C ALA A 35 -10.54 8.08 -13.63
N SER A 36 -9.87 8.59 -14.67
CA SER A 36 -10.50 9.00 -15.92
C SER A 36 -10.91 7.82 -16.82
N LEU A 37 -10.18 6.70 -16.72
CA LEU A 37 -10.44 5.49 -17.50
C LEU A 37 -11.42 4.54 -16.80
N LEU A 38 -11.53 4.62 -15.47
CA LEU A 38 -12.31 3.72 -14.62
C LEU A 38 -12.07 2.23 -14.92
N PRO A 39 -10.80 1.76 -15.04
CA PRO A 39 -10.52 0.36 -15.32
C PRO A 39 -10.89 -0.55 -14.13
N VAL A 40 -10.91 0.02 -12.93
CA VAL A 40 -11.37 -0.60 -11.69
C VAL A 40 -12.27 0.40 -10.97
N ILE A 41 -13.40 -0.08 -10.46
CA ILE A 41 -14.32 0.73 -9.64
C ILE A 41 -13.96 0.51 -8.17
N TYR A 42 -13.36 1.51 -7.55
CA TYR A 42 -13.07 1.49 -6.12
C TYR A 42 -14.34 1.80 -5.31
N ILE A 43 -14.93 0.77 -4.71
CA ILE A 43 -16.16 0.89 -3.92
C ILE A 43 -15.93 1.24 -2.44
N ALA A 44 -14.79 0.81 -1.87
CA ALA A 44 -14.42 1.08 -0.49
C ALA A 44 -12.90 0.89 -0.30
N GLY A 45 -12.31 1.66 0.61
CA GLY A 45 -10.97 1.39 1.15
C GLY A 45 -11.10 0.48 2.38
N PRO A 46 -10.73 -0.81 2.31
CA PRO A 46 -10.84 -1.69 3.46
C PRO A 46 -9.86 -1.26 4.55
N ASN A 47 -10.36 -1.06 5.77
CA ASN A 47 -9.52 -0.86 6.95
C ASN A 47 -9.14 -2.20 7.60
N TYR A 48 -7.90 -2.30 8.07
CA TYR A 48 -7.40 -3.48 8.76
C TYR A 48 -7.49 -3.29 10.28
N HIS A 49 -8.30 -4.11 10.94
CA HIS A 49 -8.51 -4.06 12.40
C HIS A 49 -8.17 -5.40 13.03
N PRO A 50 -6.94 -5.59 13.54
CA PRO A 50 -6.58 -6.79 14.24
C PRO A 50 -7.01 -6.73 15.71
N ALA A 51 -7.31 -7.90 16.28
CA ALA A 51 -7.54 -8.07 17.70
C ALA A 51 -6.77 -9.30 18.20
N TRP A 52 -6.30 -9.26 19.44
CA TRP A 52 -5.60 -10.38 20.05
C TRP A 52 -5.78 -10.39 21.57
N ASN A 53 -5.46 -11.54 22.16
CA ASN A 53 -5.47 -11.69 23.61
C ASN A 53 -4.33 -10.86 24.23
N ASN A 54 -4.58 -10.21 25.37
CA ASN A 54 -3.56 -9.43 26.10
C ASN A 54 -2.32 -10.23 26.51
N ARG A 55 -2.42 -11.57 26.57
CA ARG A 55 -1.30 -12.48 26.80
C ARG A 55 -0.40 -12.66 25.58
N LEU A 56 -0.83 -12.27 24.39
CA LEU A 56 -0.03 -12.39 23.18
C LEU A 56 0.94 -11.22 23.07
N GLY A 57 2.19 -11.53 22.71
CA GLY A 57 3.25 -10.57 22.42
C GLY A 57 3.90 -10.83 21.06
N GLY A 58 4.66 -9.85 20.58
CA GLY A 58 5.34 -9.90 19.27
C GLY A 58 4.59 -9.15 18.16
N GLU A 59 3.56 -8.38 18.52
CA GLU A 59 2.91 -7.44 17.62
C GLU A 59 3.91 -6.42 17.03
N HIS A 60 3.73 -6.11 15.75
CA HIS A 60 4.40 -4.99 15.14
C HIS A 60 4.01 -3.66 15.83
N PRO A 61 4.83 -2.61 15.74
CA PRO A 61 4.39 -1.27 16.11
C PRO A 61 3.14 -0.86 15.33
N ASP A 62 2.18 -0.20 15.99
CA ASP A 62 0.90 0.21 15.39
C ASP A 62 1.05 0.91 14.03
N ALA A 63 2.12 1.69 13.85
CA ALA A 63 2.40 2.44 12.63
C ALA A 63 2.64 1.56 11.38
N ILE A 64 3.00 0.28 11.54
CA ILE A 64 3.25 -0.63 10.41
C ILE A 64 2.21 -1.75 10.29
N ILE A 65 1.34 -1.91 11.28
CA ILE A 65 0.24 -2.88 11.25
C ILE A 65 -0.73 -2.49 10.12
N SER A 66 -0.90 -3.39 9.16
CA SER A 66 -1.77 -3.17 8.00
C SER A 66 -2.19 -4.49 7.35
N SER A 67 -3.11 -4.44 6.39
CA SER A 67 -3.45 -5.61 5.56
C SER A 67 -2.29 -6.09 4.67
N ILE A 68 -1.25 -5.27 4.47
CA ILE A 68 -0.08 -5.60 3.66
C ILE A 68 0.95 -6.36 4.49
N TRP A 69 1.25 -5.87 5.69
CA TRP A 69 2.29 -6.41 6.57
C TRP A 69 1.76 -7.36 7.65
N GLY A 70 0.44 -7.39 7.86
CA GLY A 70 -0.17 -8.11 8.97
C GLY A 70 0.06 -7.42 10.32
N SER A 71 -0.18 -8.16 11.41
CA SER A 71 -0.02 -7.66 12.78
C SER A 71 1.23 -8.18 13.49
N ARG A 72 1.88 -9.23 12.98
CA ARG A 72 3.08 -9.86 13.55
C ARG A 72 3.68 -10.87 12.57
N GLU A 73 4.95 -11.20 12.80
CA GLU A 73 5.57 -12.43 12.29
C GLU A 73 5.33 -13.58 13.28
N VAL A 74 4.97 -14.76 12.76
CA VAL A 74 4.58 -15.91 13.61
C VAL A 74 5.76 -16.36 14.48
N GLU A 75 6.97 -16.32 13.94
CA GLU A 75 8.22 -16.72 14.57
C GLU A 75 8.60 -15.82 15.74
N LEU A 76 8.14 -14.56 15.72
CA LEU A 76 8.39 -13.58 16.78
C LEU A 76 7.22 -13.49 17.78
N THR A 77 6.20 -14.33 17.61
CA THR A 77 5.02 -14.34 18.46
C THR A 77 5.25 -15.18 19.71
N TYR A 78 4.88 -14.66 20.88
CA TYR A 78 5.06 -15.36 22.15
C TYR A 78 3.93 -15.07 23.15
N ILE A 79 3.88 -15.85 24.22
CA ILE A 79 2.98 -15.62 25.36
C ILE A 79 3.73 -14.80 26.42
N LYS A 80 3.23 -13.59 26.69
CA LYS A 80 3.70 -12.69 27.76
C LYS A 80 3.54 -13.40 29.11
N LYS A 81 4.53 -13.21 30.00
CA LYS A 81 4.50 -13.72 31.37
C LYS A 81 3.56 -12.89 32.25
#